data_AF-A0A353M3D6-F1
#
_entry.id   AF-A0A353M3D6-F1
#
_cell.length_a   1.000
_cell.length_b   1.000
_cell.length_c   1.000
_cell.angle_alpha   90.00
_cell.angle_beta   90.00
_cell.angle_gamma   90.00
#
_symmetry.space_group_name_H-M   'P 1'
#
loop_
_entity.id
_entity.type
_entity.pdbx_description
1 polymer ?
#
loop_
_entity_poly.entity_id
_entity_poly.type
_entity_poly.pdbx_seq_one_letter_code
_entity_poly.pdbx_strand_id
1 'polypeptide(L)'
;MASQFTSEQNQHVLCYARKPGPYVPGTDNQEPSPVADPWTETYFRIKKSLLALRERSLIVGLCERVFVDRVLCDECFTIRGIDTGAEIGGIPVPPGSTISGTVEVGVLRCTPQVDLIDNRIRVELVFMIQQELTIITPEQTSIPLEYAFRVTRTVTFEHCRPCELQAICADVLEDLECRVLHVQGKNRITLNPSNPPTATNASFDGNLCIKIKLKLVQQKQLTVALCSPRKRTVFRISK
;
A
#
# COMPACT_ATOMS: atom_id res chain seq x y z
N MET A 1 21.38 20.93 28.94
CA MET A 1 20.15 21.75 29.00
C MET A 1 19.22 21.28 27.91
N ALA A 2 17.94 21.15 28.23
CA ALA A 2 16.95 20.31 27.58
C ALA A 2 16.17 20.99 26.45
N SER A 3 15.71 20.19 25.48
CA SER A 3 14.34 20.19 24.92
C SER A 3 14.15 18.81 24.26
N GLN A 4 13.41 17.84 24.83
CA GLN A 4 11.95 17.71 24.92
C GLN A 4 11.22 18.12 23.63
N PHE A 5 11.01 17.12 22.76
CA PHE A 5 9.87 17.06 21.85
C PHE A 5 8.99 15.90 22.30
N THR A 6 7.90 16.26 22.98
CA THR A 6 6.75 15.40 23.22
C THR A 6 5.93 15.36 21.94
N SER A 7 5.67 14.16 21.42
CA SER A 7 4.66 13.91 20.40
C SER A 7 3.70 12.89 20.98
N GLU A 8 2.72 13.38 21.76
CA GLU A 8 1.52 12.62 22.10
C GLU A 8 0.74 12.36 20.80
N GLN A 9 0.86 11.14 20.27
CA GLN A 9 -0.04 10.65 19.23
C GLN A 9 -1.27 10.08 19.92
N ASN A 10 -2.40 10.79 19.83
CA ASN A 10 -3.71 10.27 20.20
C ASN A 10 -4.03 9.02 19.36
N GLN A 11 -3.84 7.84 19.95
CA GLN A 11 -4.30 6.57 19.42
C GLN A 11 -5.74 6.35 19.90
N HIS A 12 -6.72 6.52 19.01
CA HIS A 12 -8.06 6.00 19.25
C HIS A 12 -8.10 4.54 18.79
N VAL A 13 -7.97 3.61 19.74
CA VAL A 13 -8.21 2.18 19.53
C VAL A 13 -9.71 1.95 19.63
N LEU A 14 -10.33 1.46 18.56
CA LEU A 14 -11.74 1.06 18.56
C LEU A 14 -11.83 -0.46 18.73
N CYS A 15 -12.41 -0.89 19.85
CA CYS A 15 -12.56 -2.30 20.22
C CYS A 15 -13.98 -2.80 19.90
N TYR A 16 -14.10 -3.95 19.23
CA TYR A 16 -15.38 -4.67 19.13
C TYR A 16 -15.16 -6.19 19.27
N ALA A 17 -15.94 -6.83 20.14
CA ALA A 17 -16.02 -8.29 20.24
C ALA A 17 -17.14 -8.81 19.35
N ARG A 18 -16.86 -9.80 18.50
CA ARG A 18 -17.87 -10.44 17.63
C ARG A 18 -18.59 -11.56 18.39
N LYS A 19 -19.93 -11.56 18.38
CA LYS A 19 -20.73 -12.74 18.76
C LYS A 19 -20.75 -13.75 17.60
N PRO A 20 -20.66 -15.07 17.85
CA PRO A 20 -20.80 -16.07 16.81
C PRO A 20 -22.25 -16.13 16.29
N GLY A 21 -22.42 -16.00 14.97
CA GLY A 21 -23.69 -16.21 14.29
C GLY A 21 -23.96 -17.71 14.01
N PRO A 22 -25.23 -18.12 13.84
CA PRO A 22 -25.59 -19.52 13.68
C PRO A 22 -25.26 -20.05 12.27
N TYR A 23 -24.87 -21.33 12.24
CA TYR A 23 -24.58 -22.14 11.06
C TYR A 23 -25.87 -22.53 10.31
N VAL A 24 -25.85 -22.48 8.97
CA VAL A 24 -26.94 -23.00 8.12
C VAL A 24 -26.34 -23.88 7.00
N PRO A 25 -26.69 -25.17 6.90
CA PRO A 25 -26.25 -26.05 5.81
C PRO A 25 -27.10 -25.89 4.54
N GLY A 26 -26.48 -26.16 3.39
CA GLY A 26 -26.94 -25.73 2.06
C GLY A 26 -28.09 -26.50 1.42
N THR A 27 -28.56 -25.94 0.30
CA THR A 27 -29.34 -26.61 -0.75
C THR A 27 -28.83 -26.18 -2.13
N ASP A 28 -28.85 -27.15 -3.02
CA ASP A 28 -28.19 -27.22 -4.33
C ASP A 28 -28.95 -26.52 -5.47
N ASN A 29 -28.17 -26.11 -6.47
CA ASN A 29 -28.46 -26.06 -7.91
C ASN A 29 -29.59 -25.16 -8.43
N GLN A 30 -29.21 -23.94 -8.84
CA GLN A 30 -29.76 -23.34 -10.06
C GLN A 30 -28.68 -22.47 -10.73
N GLU A 31 -28.27 -22.90 -11.92
CA GLU A 31 -27.27 -22.26 -12.77
C GLU A 31 -27.95 -21.12 -13.57
N PRO A 32 -27.44 -19.86 -13.51
CA PRO A 32 -27.76 -18.86 -14.51
C PRO A 32 -26.49 -18.32 -15.19
N SER A 33 -26.43 -18.57 -16.49
CA SER A 33 -25.84 -17.78 -17.60
C SER A 33 -24.56 -16.94 -17.35
N PRO A 34 -23.55 -17.04 -18.23
CA PRO A 34 -22.28 -16.35 -18.07
C PRO A 34 -22.45 -14.83 -18.18
N VAL A 35 -22.21 -14.14 -17.06
CA VAL A 35 -22.02 -12.69 -17.01
C VAL A 35 -20.69 -12.38 -17.67
N ALA A 36 -20.73 -11.57 -18.73
CA ALA A 36 -19.58 -11.17 -19.51
C ALA A 36 -18.56 -10.38 -18.66
N ASP A 37 -17.30 -10.73 -18.85
CA ASP A 37 -16.13 -10.25 -18.12
C ASP A 37 -15.78 -8.79 -18.51
N PRO A 38 -15.67 -7.83 -17.57
CA PRO A 38 -15.42 -6.40 -17.87
C PRO A 38 -14.04 -6.13 -18.49
N TRP A 39 -13.17 -7.13 -18.51
CA TRP A 39 -11.80 -7.03 -19.02
C TRP A 39 -11.69 -7.18 -20.55
N THR A 40 -12.80 -7.47 -21.24
CA THR A 40 -12.80 -7.58 -22.71
C THR A 40 -13.12 -6.25 -23.42
N GLU A 41 -13.74 -5.26 -22.78
CA GLU A 41 -14.09 -3.99 -23.44
C GLU A 41 -12.89 -3.07 -23.70
N THR A 42 -11.82 -3.20 -22.91
CA THR A 42 -10.61 -2.37 -23.08
C THR A 42 -9.79 -2.79 -24.32
N TYR A 43 -9.84 -4.07 -24.70
CA TYR A 43 -9.09 -4.60 -25.84
C TYR A 43 -9.76 -4.34 -27.20
N PHE A 44 -11.06 -4.06 -27.24
CA PHE A 44 -11.79 -3.80 -28.49
C PHE A 44 -11.81 -2.34 -28.93
N ARG A 45 -11.47 -1.37 -28.06
CA ARG A 45 -11.31 0.03 -28.47
C ARG A 45 -10.11 0.27 -29.39
N ILE A 46 -9.10 -0.60 -29.37
CA ILE A 46 -7.91 -0.49 -30.23
C ILE A 46 -8.19 -1.03 -31.65
N LYS A 47 -9.19 -1.89 -31.85
CA LYS A 47 -9.45 -2.53 -33.16
C LYS A 47 -10.51 -1.88 -34.04
N LYS A 48 -11.35 -0.98 -33.53
CA LYS A 48 -12.47 -0.41 -34.34
C LYS A 48 -12.13 0.87 -35.10
N SER A 49 -11.01 1.52 -34.80
CA SER A 49 -10.59 2.76 -35.47
C SER A 49 -9.70 2.54 -36.70
N LEU A 50 -9.31 1.30 -37.00
CA LEU A 50 -8.34 0.96 -38.05
C LEU A 50 -8.95 0.61 -39.42
N LEU A 51 -10.27 0.66 -39.58
CA LEU A 51 -10.95 0.23 -40.82
C LEU A 51 -11.69 1.34 -41.58
N ALA A 52 -11.62 2.60 -41.14
CA ALA A 52 -12.28 3.71 -41.82
C ALA A 52 -11.31 4.83 -42.14
N LEU A 53 -10.32 4.59 -43.00
CA LEU A 53 -9.56 5.63 -43.72
C LEU A 53 -8.90 5.01 -44.95
N ARG A 54 -9.74 4.65 -45.93
CA ARG A 54 -9.27 4.35 -47.29
C ARG A 54 -9.34 5.65 -48.10
N GLU A 55 -8.21 5.99 -48.69
CA GLU A 55 -8.01 6.99 -49.74
C GLU A 55 -8.20 8.48 -49.37
N ARG A 56 -7.09 9.12 -48.97
CA ARG A 56 -6.54 10.32 -49.65
C ARG A 56 -5.15 10.65 -49.07
N SER A 57 -4.18 10.78 -49.98
CA SER A 57 -2.79 11.15 -49.71
C SER A 57 -2.69 12.53 -49.07
N LEU A 58 -2.31 12.59 -47.79
CA LEU A 58 -1.47 13.63 -47.20
C LEU A 58 -0.57 12.90 -46.19
N ILE A 59 0.75 13.00 -46.36
CA ILE A 59 1.70 12.51 -45.34
C ILE A 59 1.66 13.53 -44.20
N VAL A 60 0.60 13.47 -43.39
CA VAL A 60 0.53 14.11 -42.09
C VAL A 60 1.14 13.12 -41.13
N GLY A 61 2.27 13.45 -40.52
CA GLY A 61 2.84 12.62 -39.46
C GLY A 61 1.77 12.39 -38.40
N LEU A 62 1.35 11.14 -38.23
CA LEU A 62 0.43 10.76 -37.16
C LEU A 62 1.18 11.00 -35.83
N CYS A 63 0.86 12.06 -35.11
CA CYS A 63 1.39 12.31 -33.77
C CYS A 63 0.30 11.93 -32.76
N GLU A 64 0.62 11.04 -31.83
CA GLU A 64 -0.26 10.69 -30.72
C GLU A 64 0.25 11.29 -29.42
N ARG A 65 -0.69 11.68 -28.55
CA ARG A 65 -0.40 12.14 -27.19
C ARG A 65 -0.55 10.96 -26.25
N VAL A 66 0.51 10.62 -25.54
CA VAL A 66 0.54 9.53 -24.57
C VAL A 66 0.92 10.06 -23.20
N PHE A 67 0.27 9.57 -22.16
CA PHE A 67 0.70 9.81 -20.78
C PHE A 67 1.73 8.75 -20.41
N VAL A 68 2.87 9.18 -19.88
CA VAL A 68 3.93 8.30 -19.39
C VAL A 68 4.26 8.68 -17.96
N ASP A 69 4.54 7.67 -17.15
CA ASP A 69 5.03 7.88 -15.80
C ASP A 69 6.55 8.04 -15.83
N ARG A 70 7.02 9.21 -15.41
CA ARG A 70 8.43 9.42 -15.11
C ARG A 70 8.69 9.00 -13.68
N VAL A 71 9.52 7.98 -13.50
CA VAL A 71 9.98 7.57 -12.17
C VAL A 71 11.10 8.49 -11.71
N LEU A 72 10.95 9.08 -10.53
CA LEU A 72 11.94 9.98 -9.94
C LEU A 72 12.76 9.27 -8.86
N CYS A 73 12.08 8.54 -7.97
CA CYS A 73 12.71 7.82 -6.86
C CYS A 73 12.07 6.44 -6.71
N ASP A 74 12.85 5.45 -6.28
CA ASP A 74 12.38 4.10 -5.88
C ASP A 74 13.20 3.65 -4.67
N GLU A 75 12.57 3.53 -3.50
CA GLU A 75 13.24 3.17 -2.25
C GLU A 75 12.41 2.22 -1.38
N CYS A 76 13.12 1.44 -0.55
CA CYS A 76 12.53 0.53 0.43
C CYS A 76 12.74 1.09 1.84
N PHE A 77 11.66 1.22 2.60
CA PHE A 77 11.67 1.74 3.96
C PHE A 77 11.34 0.64 4.97
N THR A 78 11.94 0.74 6.16
CA THR A 78 11.62 -0.11 7.32
C THR A 78 11.19 0.77 8.49
N ILE A 79 9.95 0.64 8.91
CA ILE A 79 9.33 1.40 9.99
C ILE A 79 9.13 0.46 11.19
N ARG A 80 9.47 0.91 12.40
CA ARG A 80 9.43 0.10 13.64
C ARG A 80 8.77 0.88 14.78
N GLY A 81 8.38 0.17 15.85
CA GLY A 81 7.93 0.77 17.11
C GLY A 81 6.56 1.44 16.98
N ILE A 82 5.54 0.65 16.63
CA ILE A 82 4.19 1.17 16.39
C ILE A 82 3.21 0.77 17.52
N ASP A 83 3.43 -0.35 18.19
CA ASP A 83 2.47 -0.99 19.10
C ASP A 83 3.10 -1.44 20.43
N THR A 84 3.33 -0.52 21.37
CA THR A 84 3.82 -0.85 22.72
C THR A 84 2.75 -0.63 23.78
N GLY A 85 2.58 -1.57 24.72
CA GLY A 85 1.71 -1.44 25.88
C GLY A 85 0.20 -1.49 25.59
N ALA A 86 -0.22 -2.24 24.57
CA ALA A 86 -1.63 -2.35 24.22
C ALA A 86 -2.39 -3.17 25.29
N GLU A 87 -3.44 -2.59 25.86
CA GLU A 87 -4.27 -3.28 26.86
C GLU A 87 -5.14 -4.35 26.20
N ILE A 88 -5.22 -5.52 26.84
CA ILE A 88 -6.09 -6.62 26.39
C ILE A 88 -7.55 -6.32 26.73
N GLY A 89 -7.76 -5.56 27.80
CA GLY A 89 -9.04 -5.01 28.23
C GLY A 89 -9.91 -6.01 28.98
N GLY A 90 -10.41 -5.64 30.17
CA GLY A 90 -11.58 -6.25 30.84
C GLY A 90 -11.55 -7.74 31.22
N ILE A 91 -10.57 -8.51 30.75
CA ILE A 91 -10.44 -9.95 31.02
C ILE A 91 -9.16 -10.24 31.82
N PRO A 92 -9.23 -11.12 32.83
CA PRO A 92 -8.03 -11.61 33.49
C PRO A 92 -7.32 -12.59 32.56
N VAL A 93 -6.01 -12.40 32.39
CA VAL A 93 -5.13 -13.29 31.64
C VAL A 93 -4.09 -13.86 32.60
N PRO A 94 -4.21 -15.13 33.02
CA PRO A 94 -3.33 -15.70 34.04
C PRO A 94 -1.88 -15.83 33.55
N PRO A 95 -0.89 -15.77 34.46
CA PRO A 95 0.50 -16.09 34.14
C PRO A 95 0.63 -17.49 33.51
N GLY A 96 1.58 -17.65 32.58
CA GLY A 96 1.75 -18.89 31.81
C GLY A 96 0.89 -18.98 30.54
N SER A 97 0.00 -18.00 30.32
CA SER A 97 -0.69 -17.85 29.04
C SER A 97 0.29 -17.51 27.91
N THR A 98 -0.05 -17.89 26.69
CA THR A 98 0.71 -17.54 25.48
C THR A 98 -0.16 -16.72 24.53
N ILE A 99 0.47 -15.85 23.72
CA ILE A 99 -0.22 -15.05 22.70
C ILE A 99 0.42 -15.29 21.33
N SER A 100 -0.40 -15.44 20.31
CA SER A 100 0.06 -15.58 18.92
C SER A 100 -1.00 -15.03 17.97
N GLY A 101 -0.64 -14.78 16.72
CA GLY A 101 -1.58 -14.21 15.76
C GLY A 101 -0.94 -13.71 14.49
N THR A 102 -1.74 -13.02 13.68
CA THR A 102 -1.36 -12.44 12.40
C THR A 102 -1.48 -10.92 12.44
N VAL A 103 -0.79 -10.25 11.51
CA VAL A 103 -0.91 -8.82 11.31
C VAL A 103 -1.05 -8.54 9.82
N GLU A 104 -2.03 -7.70 9.49
CA GLU A 104 -2.25 -7.18 8.15
C GLU A 104 -2.03 -5.67 8.15
N VAL A 105 -1.40 -5.18 7.09
CA VAL A 105 -1.04 -3.77 6.95
C VAL A 105 -1.54 -3.26 5.61
N GLY A 106 -2.48 -2.34 5.65
CA GLY A 106 -2.94 -1.58 4.49
C GLY A 106 -2.38 -0.16 4.48
N VAL A 107 -2.14 0.40 3.29
CA VAL A 107 -1.79 1.82 3.14
C VAL A 107 -3.03 2.58 2.71
N LEU A 108 -3.49 3.51 3.55
CA LEU A 108 -4.66 4.35 3.30
C LEU A 108 -4.29 5.63 2.53
N ARG A 109 -3.09 6.17 2.77
CA ARG A 109 -2.62 7.40 2.12
C ARG A 109 -1.11 7.36 1.93
N CYS A 110 -0.65 7.81 0.77
CA CYS A 110 0.75 8.11 0.47
C CYS A 110 0.85 9.51 -0.12
N THR A 111 1.38 10.47 0.63
CA THR A 111 1.45 11.87 0.20
C THR A 111 2.88 12.37 0.19
N PRO A 112 3.46 12.70 -0.98
CA PRO A 112 4.78 13.28 -1.05
C PRO A 112 4.79 14.73 -0.55
N GLN A 113 5.88 15.12 0.08
CA GLN A 113 6.14 16.45 0.61
C GLN A 113 7.56 16.84 0.19
N VAL A 114 7.68 17.94 -0.54
CA VAL A 114 8.96 18.45 -1.01
C VAL A 114 9.38 19.59 -0.10
N ASP A 115 10.58 19.46 0.48
CA ASP A 115 11.22 20.51 1.24
C ASP A 115 12.48 20.99 0.50
N LEU A 116 12.39 22.18 -0.08
CA LEU A 116 13.48 22.80 -0.83
C LEU A 116 14.54 23.44 0.09
N ILE A 117 14.19 23.75 1.34
CA ILE A 117 15.12 24.35 2.30
C ILE A 117 16.05 23.25 2.85
N ASP A 118 15.47 22.14 3.30
CA ASP A 118 16.21 20.98 3.78
C ASP A 118 16.75 20.09 2.65
N ASN A 119 16.37 20.37 1.40
CA ASN A 119 16.67 19.57 0.22
C ASN A 119 16.33 18.08 0.44
N ARG A 120 15.08 17.82 0.84
CA ARG A 120 14.57 16.49 1.16
C ARG A 120 13.19 16.27 0.54
N ILE A 121 12.92 15.02 0.16
CA ILE A 121 11.58 14.57 -0.17
C ILE A 121 11.13 13.63 0.95
N ARG A 122 10.04 14.02 1.62
CA ARG A 122 9.38 13.22 2.64
C ARG A 122 8.10 12.65 2.07
N VAL A 123 7.65 11.55 2.65
CA VAL A 123 6.36 10.95 2.33
C VAL A 123 5.63 10.70 3.63
N GLU A 124 4.47 11.29 3.76
CA GLU A 124 3.53 10.96 4.82
C GLU A 124 2.74 9.72 4.41
N LEU A 125 2.82 8.70 5.24
CA LEU A 125 2.15 7.42 5.10
C LEU A 125 1.10 7.30 6.18
N VAL A 126 -0.11 6.94 5.79
CA VAL A 126 -1.17 6.56 6.71
C VAL A 126 -1.44 5.08 6.51
N PHE A 127 -1.27 4.29 7.57
CA PHE A 127 -1.53 2.86 7.57
C PHE A 127 -2.82 2.54 8.31
N MET A 128 -3.52 1.50 7.84
CA MET A 128 -4.44 0.72 8.66
C MET A 128 -3.72 -0.57 9.06
N ILE A 129 -3.69 -0.86 10.36
CA ILE A 129 -3.09 -2.08 10.89
C ILE A 129 -4.21 -2.87 11.53
N GLN A 130 -4.34 -4.14 11.12
CA GLN A 130 -5.29 -5.09 11.68
C GLN A 130 -4.50 -6.24 12.28
N GLN A 131 -4.85 -6.65 13.49
CA GLN A 131 -4.22 -7.74 14.22
C GLN A 131 -5.30 -8.70 14.69
N GLU A 132 -5.13 -9.97 14.34
CA GLU A 132 -5.96 -11.07 14.83
C GLU A 132 -5.09 -11.91 15.73
N LEU A 133 -5.29 -11.78 17.05
CA LEU A 133 -4.51 -12.44 18.07
C LEU A 133 -5.36 -13.48 18.79
N THR A 134 -4.69 -14.47 19.36
CA THR A 134 -5.30 -15.49 20.18
C THR A 134 -4.41 -15.73 21.39
N ILE A 135 -5.02 -15.65 22.56
CA ILE A 135 -4.39 -16.05 23.82
C ILE A 135 -4.83 -17.48 24.14
N ILE A 136 -3.86 -18.32 24.49
CA ILE A 136 -4.12 -19.66 25.04
C ILE A 136 -3.70 -19.66 26.51
N THR A 137 -4.66 -19.88 27.41
CA THR A 137 -4.41 -19.96 28.86
C THR A 137 -3.81 -21.32 29.26
N PRO A 138 -3.23 -21.46 30.46
CA PRO A 138 -2.76 -22.75 30.98
C PRO A 138 -3.84 -23.83 30.99
N GLU A 139 -5.10 -23.44 31.21
CA GLU A 139 -6.29 -24.30 31.19
C GLU A 139 -6.78 -24.61 29.76
N GLN A 140 -5.99 -24.27 28.74
CA GLN A 140 -6.33 -24.46 27.32
C GLN A 140 -7.57 -23.68 26.86
N THR A 141 -7.91 -22.60 27.55
CA THR A 141 -8.97 -21.70 27.09
C THR A 141 -8.42 -20.78 26.02
N SER A 142 -9.12 -20.67 24.90
CA SER A 142 -8.77 -19.79 23.79
C SER A 142 -9.54 -18.48 23.86
N ILE A 143 -8.83 -17.37 23.83
CA ILE A 143 -9.39 -16.02 23.89
C ILE A 143 -8.98 -15.27 22.60
N PRO A 144 -9.90 -15.07 21.65
CA PRO A 144 -9.61 -14.31 20.44
C PRO A 144 -9.63 -12.80 20.73
N LEU A 145 -8.69 -12.08 20.13
CA LEU A 145 -8.60 -10.62 20.20
C LEU A 145 -8.46 -10.05 18.79
N GLU A 146 -9.24 -9.02 18.47
CA GLU A 146 -9.20 -8.33 17.19
C GLU A 146 -8.89 -6.85 17.44
N TYR A 147 -7.81 -6.36 16.86
CA TYR A 147 -7.41 -4.95 16.95
C TYR A 147 -7.32 -4.35 15.56
N ALA A 148 -7.85 -3.15 15.40
CA ALA A 148 -7.64 -2.33 14.22
C ALA A 148 -7.31 -0.91 14.64
N PHE A 149 -6.20 -0.38 14.13
CA PHE A 149 -5.80 0.99 14.44
C PHE A 149 -5.10 1.65 13.26
N ARG A 150 -5.18 2.97 13.24
CA ARG A 150 -4.55 3.82 12.24
C ARG A 150 -3.26 4.41 12.79
N VAL A 151 -2.20 4.41 12.00
CA VAL A 151 -0.95 5.09 12.36
C VAL A 151 -0.46 5.95 11.21
N THR A 152 0.05 7.13 11.54
CA THR A 152 0.73 8.03 10.60
C THR A 152 2.23 8.00 10.86
N ARG A 153 3.00 7.82 9.78
CA ARG A 153 4.46 7.81 9.80
C ARG A 153 4.99 8.60 8.61
N THR A 154 6.15 9.21 8.80
CA THR A 154 6.85 9.94 7.74
C THR A 154 8.16 9.26 7.44
N VAL A 155 8.42 8.99 6.17
CA VAL A 155 9.71 8.49 5.67
C VAL A 155 10.36 9.54 4.80
N THR A 156 11.69 9.51 4.68
CA THR A 156 12.46 10.46 3.86
C THR A 156 13.24 9.66 2.82
N PHE A 157 13.11 10.02 1.54
CA PHE A 157 13.98 9.46 0.50
C PHE A 157 15.41 9.94 0.74
N GLU A 158 16.35 9.01 0.90
CA GLU A 158 17.74 9.37 1.22
C GLU A 158 18.58 9.59 -0.03
N HIS A 159 18.22 8.93 -1.14
CA HIS A 159 18.95 8.95 -2.41
C HIS A 159 18.24 9.80 -3.47
N CYS A 160 17.28 10.63 -3.07
CA CYS A 160 16.51 11.46 -3.98
C CYS A 160 16.41 12.89 -3.44
N ARG A 161 17.10 13.83 -4.09
CA ARG A 161 17.22 15.23 -3.65
C ARG A 161 16.46 16.17 -4.58
N PRO A 162 15.58 17.05 -4.07
CA PRO A 162 14.86 18.04 -4.88
C PRO A 162 15.74 18.85 -5.82
N CYS A 163 16.87 19.39 -5.33
CA CYS A 163 17.75 20.25 -6.13
C CYS A 163 18.40 19.50 -7.31
N GLU A 164 18.75 18.22 -7.11
CA GLU A 164 19.34 17.38 -8.16
C GLU A 164 18.30 17.08 -9.25
N LEU A 165 17.05 16.84 -8.86
CA LEU A 165 15.95 16.64 -9.80
C LEU A 165 15.67 17.93 -10.60
N GLN A 166 15.59 19.08 -9.94
CA GLN A 166 15.33 20.38 -10.59
C GLN A 166 16.43 20.77 -11.58
N ALA A 167 17.69 20.43 -11.30
CA ALA A 167 18.80 20.65 -12.23
C ALA A 167 18.62 19.92 -13.56
N ILE A 168 17.85 18.82 -13.57
CA ILE A 168 17.52 18.07 -14.79
C ILE A 168 16.32 18.72 -15.50
N CYS A 169 15.30 19.15 -14.76
CA CYS A 169 14.06 19.68 -15.31
C CYS A 169 13.32 20.52 -14.27
N ALA A 170 13.01 21.79 -14.57
CA ALA A 170 12.50 22.74 -13.58
C ALA A 170 11.13 22.37 -12.99
N ASP A 171 10.27 21.74 -13.79
CA ASP A 171 8.90 21.34 -13.46
C ASP A 171 8.81 19.93 -12.84
N VAL A 172 9.93 19.23 -12.61
CA VAL A 172 9.92 17.81 -12.21
C VAL A 172 9.31 17.53 -10.83
N LEU A 173 9.21 18.58 -10.00
CA LEU A 173 8.66 18.48 -8.64
C LEU A 173 7.18 18.87 -8.57
N GLU A 174 6.57 19.23 -9.69
CA GLU A 174 5.14 19.50 -9.79
C GLU A 174 4.38 18.18 -9.98
N ASP A 175 3.16 18.10 -9.41
CA ASP A 175 2.25 16.96 -9.55
C ASP A 175 2.87 15.59 -9.22
N LEU A 176 3.66 15.56 -8.15
CA LEU A 176 4.27 14.33 -7.66
C LEU A 176 3.22 13.37 -7.09
N GLU A 177 3.32 12.11 -7.51
CA GLU A 177 2.51 11.01 -7.01
C GLU A 177 3.40 10.01 -6.27
N CYS A 178 2.97 9.60 -5.08
CA CYS A 178 3.55 8.44 -4.40
C CYS A 178 2.77 7.18 -4.74
N ARG A 179 3.47 6.15 -5.23
CA ARG A 179 2.91 4.82 -5.45
C ARG A 179 3.53 3.80 -4.49
N VAL A 180 2.66 3.03 -3.83
CA VAL A 180 3.06 1.89 -3.01
C VAL A 180 3.18 0.68 -3.93
N LEU A 181 4.37 0.13 -4.06
CA LEU A 181 4.60 -1.08 -4.88
C LEU A 181 4.42 -2.36 -4.07
N HIS A 182 4.82 -2.32 -2.80
CA HIS A 182 4.72 -3.46 -1.91
C HIS A 182 4.69 -2.98 -0.45
N VAL A 183 3.92 -3.66 0.38
CA VAL A 183 3.88 -3.44 1.83
C VAL A 183 3.80 -4.79 2.52
N GLN A 184 4.57 -4.94 3.61
CA GLN A 184 4.59 -6.13 4.43
C GLN A 184 4.70 -5.73 5.90
N GLY A 185 3.82 -6.29 6.72
CA GLY A 185 3.91 -6.22 8.19
C GLY A 185 4.49 -7.50 8.76
N LYS A 186 5.32 -7.37 9.80
CA LYS A 186 5.68 -8.47 10.69
C LYS A 186 5.61 -7.98 12.12
N ASN A 187 4.84 -8.66 12.95
CA ASN A 187 4.78 -8.36 14.38
C ASN A 187 5.46 -9.47 15.20
N ARG A 188 6.09 -9.08 16.30
CA ARG A 188 6.50 -9.97 17.37
C ARG A 188 5.86 -9.47 18.64
N ILE A 189 5.08 -10.34 19.27
CA ILE A 189 4.23 -9.98 20.41
C ILE A 189 4.79 -10.64 21.67
N THR A 190 4.74 -9.90 22.77
CA THR A 190 5.09 -10.34 24.11
C THR A 190 3.91 -10.08 25.02
N LEU A 191 3.38 -11.12 25.65
CA LEU A 191 2.25 -11.01 26.57
C LEU A 191 2.73 -10.54 27.95
N ASN A 192 2.04 -9.55 28.50
CA ASN A 192 2.17 -9.12 29.88
C ASN A 192 0.91 -9.60 30.65
N PRO A 193 0.98 -10.75 31.35
CA PRO A 193 -0.19 -11.32 32.01
C PRO A 193 -0.68 -10.46 33.18
N SER A 194 -1.91 -10.72 33.62
CA SER A 194 -2.54 -10.05 34.75
C SER A 194 -1.75 -10.21 36.04
N ASN A 195 -1.67 -9.13 36.81
CA ASN A 195 -1.08 -9.12 38.14
C ASN A 195 -1.89 -8.21 39.10
N PRO A 196 -2.56 -8.77 40.13
CA PRO A 196 -2.68 -10.20 40.46
C PRO A 196 -3.43 -11.01 39.39
N PRO A 197 -3.39 -12.36 39.39
CA PRO A 197 -3.93 -13.19 38.30
C PRO A 197 -5.42 -13.00 37.97
N THR A 198 -6.19 -12.46 38.92
CA THR A 198 -7.62 -12.16 38.76
C THR A 198 -7.89 -10.72 38.30
N ALA A 199 -6.86 -9.87 38.21
CA ALA A 199 -7.01 -8.50 37.76
C ALA A 199 -7.16 -8.42 36.24
N THR A 200 -7.85 -7.39 35.77
CA THR A 200 -8.10 -7.13 34.35
C THR A 200 -7.10 -6.11 33.77
N ASN A 201 -5.82 -6.25 34.15
CA ASN A 201 -4.73 -5.33 33.78
C ASN A 201 -3.69 -5.97 32.85
N ALA A 202 -4.06 -7.05 32.16
CA ALA A 202 -3.17 -7.67 31.17
C ALA A 202 -2.99 -6.76 29.95
N SER A 203 -1.78 -6.76 29.42
CA SER A 203 -1.41 -6.02 28.20
C SER A 203 -0.51 -6.87 27.33
N PHE A 204 -0.15 -6.36 26.16
CA PHE A 204 0.92 -6.93 25.35
C PHE A 204 1.75 -5.83 24.71
N ASP A 205 3.01 -6.17 24.49
CA ASP A 205 3.94 -5.36 23.71
C ASP A 205 4.12 -6.01 22.35
N GLY A 206 3.79 -5.25 21.30
CA GLY A 206 4.14 -5.56 19.94
C GLY A 206 5.46 -4.91 19.52
N ASN A 207 6.06 -5.49 18.51
CA ASN A 207 7.20 -4.92 17.80
C ASN A 207 6.91 -5.01 16.31
N LEU A 208 5.88 -4.27 15.89
CA LEU A 208 5.48 -4.20 14.51
C LEU A 208 6.56 -3.53 13.68
N CYS A 209 7.02 -4.29 12.69
CA CYS A 209 7.96 -3.87 11.66
C CYS A 209 7.22 -3.85 10.32
N ILE A 210 7.11 -2.67 9.71
CA ILE A 210 6.52 -2.48 8.39
C ILE A 210 7.64 -2.26 7.39
N LYS A 211 7.73 -3.12 6.38
CA LYS A 211 8.57 -2.91 5.21
C LYS A 211 7.70 -2.43 4.06
N ILE A 212 8.08 -1.32 3.44
CA ILE A 212 7.31 -0.73 2.35
C ILE A 212 8.23 -0.29 1.22
N LYS A 213 7.87 -0.61 -0.02
CA LYS A 213 8.55 -0.15 -1.22
C LYS A 213 7.72 0.95 -1.87
N LEU A 214 8.30 2.14 -1.98
CA LEU A 214 7.64 3.32 -2.54
C LEU A 214 8.32 3.76 -3.82
N LYS A 215 7.51 4.27 -4.74
CA LYS A 215 7.95 4.91 -5.95
C LYS A 215 7.40 6.32 -6.01
N LEU A 216 8.26 7.30 -6.23
CA LEU A 216 7.85 8.66 -6.52
C LEU A 216 7.83 8.84 -8.03
N VAL A 217 6.68 9.24 -8.57
CA VAL A 217 6.49 9.41 -10.00
C VAL A 217 5.86 10.76 -10.33
N GLN A 218 6.07 11.20 -11.57
CA GLN A 218 5.39 12.33 -12.18
C GLN A 218 4.75 11.86 -13.48
N GLN A 219 3.45 12.12 -13.66
CA GLN A 219 2.79 11.81 -14.92
C GLN A 219 3.07 12.93 -15.93
N LYS A 220 3.60 12.59 -17.10
CA LYS A 220 3.89 13.55 -18.17
C LYS A 220 3.19 13.17 -19.45
N GLN A 221 2.65 14.16 -20.15
CA GLN A 221 2.11 13.99 -21.49
C GLN A 221 3.23 14.17 -22.51
N LEU A 222 3.50 13.15 -23.31
CA LEU A 222 4.44 13.20 -24.43
C LEU A 222 3.69 13.18 -25.75
N THR A 223 4.22 13.88 -26.75
CA THR A 223 3.79 13.76 -28.14
C THR A 223 4.75 12.84 -28.86
N VAL A 224 4.26 11.68 -29.30
CA VAL A 224 5.04 10.66 -29.99
C VAL A 224 4.66 10.65 -31.45
N ALA A 225 5.65 10.79 -32.33
CA ALA A 225 5.45 10.61 -33.76
C ALA A 225 5.32 9.12 -34.08
N LEU A 226 4.18 8.71 -34.63
CA LEU A 226 3.98 7.39 -35.19
C LEU A 226 4.69 7.32 -36.55
N CYS A 227 5.79 6.57 -36.61
CA CYS A 227 6.42 6.24 -37.88
C CYS A 227 5.42 5.49 -38.76
N SER A 228 5.20 5.96 -39.99
CA SER A 228 4.47 5.21 -41.01
C SER A 228 5.13 3.85 -41.22
N PRO A 229 4.36 2.73 -41.29
CA PRO A 229 4.92 1.43 -41.61
C PRO A 229 5.44 1.46 -43.05
N ARG A 230 6.71 1.82 -43.24
CA ARG A 230 7.35 1.75 -44.56
C ARG A 230 7.53 0.28 -44.94
N LYS A 231 6.80 -0.09 -46.00
CA LYS A 231 6.91 -1.26 -46.88
C LYS A 231 8.12 -2.15 -46.61
N ARG A 232 7.86 -3.45 -46.35
CA ARG A 232 8.84 -4.54 -46.45
C ARG A 232 9.72 -4.34 -47.69
N THR A 233 10.98 -3.97 -47.49
CA THR A 233 11.99 -4.05 -48.53
C THR A 233 12.22 -5.54 -48.78
N VAL A 234 11.67 -6.06 -49.88
CA VAL A 234 12.01 -7.38 -50.37
C VAL A 234 13.46 -7.31 -50.83
N PHE A 235 14.38 -7.92 -50.08
CA PHE A 235 15.72 -8.19 -50.57
C PHE A 235 15.61 -9.17 -51.74
N ARG A 236 15.87 -8.70 -52.95
CA ARG A 236 16.09 -9.56 -54.11
C ARG A 236 17.57 -9.94 -54.10
N ILE A 237 17.87 -11.18 -53.76
CA ILE A 237 19.19 -11.76 -54.00
C ILE A 237 19.26 -12.05 -55.50
N SER A 238 20.10 -11.31 -56.22
CA SER A 238 20.49 -11.62 -57.59
C SER A 238 21.43 -12.82 -57.58
N LYS A 239 21.11 -13.82 -58.41
CA LYS A 239 21.95 -15.00 -58.69
C LYS A 239 23.25 -14.63 -59.37
#